data_AF-A0A0P0RRL1-F1
#
_entry.id   AF-A0A0P0RRL1-F1
#
_cell.length_a   1.000
_cell.length_b   1.000
_cell.length_c   1.000
_cell.angle_alpha   90.00
_cell.angle_beta   90.00
_cell.angle_gamma   90.00
#
_symmetry.space_group_name_H-M   'P 1'
#
loop_
_entity.id
_entity.type
_entity.pdbx_description
1 polymer ?
#
loop_
_entity_poly.entity_id
_entity_poly.type
_entity_poly.pdbx_seq_one_letter_code
_entity_poly.pdbx_strand_id
1 'polypeptide(L)'
;MLQRNPMKKGKTKLTRHDAERLFEGLPAGNVKTSSRPENPFEAGAFDVVERVDVESKLWKDNLISIPMAIELPAGYESISRMRESMVKAWRVKWVREGKSEVVTEFPEGWTAVRPKSGPIELRDASGVVRALYGWAEDAELRILPRYQLESQTNSSSGLGSLLVRDRMNGQILERSSIWSAQTGTNHPDWTRLSVWLKAHYPQHHDPLRYWEDCERNILG
;
A
#
# COMPACT_ATOMS: atom_id res chain seq x y z
N MET A 1 76.94 -2.39 -25.04
CA MET A 1 78.23 -2.20 -24.34
C MET A 1 77.96 -1.44 -23.05
N LEU A 2 78.67 -1.83 -21.98
CA LEU A 2 78.82 -1.18 -20.66
C LEU A 2 77.58 -1.25 -19.74
N GLN A 3 77.66 -1.65 -18.46
CA GLN A 3 78.73 -2.20 -17.62
C GLN A 3 78.08 -2.76 -16.33
N ARG A 4 78.78 -3.71 -15.68
CA ARG A 4 78.44 -4.40 -14.43
C ARG A 4 78.25 -3.46 -13.24
N ASN A 5 77.42 -3.84 -12.25
CA ASN A 5 77.87 -4.02 -10.85
C ASN A 5 76.81 -4.63 -9.90
N PRO A 6 77.21 -5.17 -8.73
CA PRO A 6 76.76 -6.47 -8.22
C PRO A 6 76.07 -6.46 -6.83
N MET A 7 75.60 -7.67 -6.48
CA MET A 7 75.40 -8.28 -5.15
C MET A 7 74.47 -7.64 -4.11
N LYS A 8 73.38 -8.39 -3.86
CA LYS A 8 72.59 -8.47 -2.62
C LYS A 8 73.48 -8.45 -1.36
N LYS A 9 73.21 -7.56 -0.42
CA LYS A 9 73.56 -7.71 1.00
C LYS A 9 72.31 -7.55 1.87
N GLY A 10 72.17 -8.48 2.81
CA GLY A 10 70.96 -8.76 3.54
C GLY A 10 70.54 -7.70 4.54
N LYS A 11 69.29 -7.85 4.99
CA LYS A 11 68.63 -7.11 6.06
C LYS A 11 69.49 -7.06 7.32
N THR A 12 69.83 -5.87 7.79
CA THR A 12 70.16 -5.63 9.20
C THR A 12 68.87 -5.25 9.94
N LYS A 13 68.50 -6.09 10.92
CA LYS A 13 67.39 -5.85 11.84
C LYS A 13 67.75 -4.64 12.71
N LEU A 14 66.95 -3.58 12.62
CA LEU A 14 67.03 -2.49 13.59
C LEU A 14 66.44 -3.02 14.91
N THR A 15 67.31 -3.18 15.91
CA THR A 15 66.96 -3.63 17.26
C THR A 15 66.35 -2.48 18.06
N ARG A 16 65.45 -2.86 18.98
CA ARG A 16 64.64 -1.97 19.85
C ARG A 16 65.44 -0.97 20.71
N HIS A 17 66.75 -1.18 20.88
CA HIS A 17 67.61 -0.34 21.72
C HIS A 17 68.03 1.01 21.12
N ASP A 18 67.88 1.23 19.80
CA ASP A 18 68.14 2.57 19.23
C ASP A 18 66.98 3.55 19.46
N ALA A 19 65.78 3.06 19.78
CA ALA A 19 64.62 3.91 20.06
C ALA A 19 64.64 4.50 21.49
N GLU A 20 65.45 3.94 22.39
CA GLU A 20 65.53 4.39 23.79
C GLU A 20 66.41 5.64 23.97
N ARG A 21 67.24 5.99 22.97
CA ARG A 21 68.03 7.25 22.97
C ARG A 21 67.22 8.52 22.65
N LEU A 22 65.94 8.39 22.29
CA LEU A 22 65.09 9.54 21.97
C LEU A 22 64.38 10.16 23.18
N PHE A 23 64.56 9.60 24.39
CA PHE A 23 63.80 9.99 25.59
C PHE A 23 64.65 10.22 26.85
N GLU A 24 65.95 10.53 26.74
CA GLU A 24 66.69 11.07 27.87
C GLU A 24 66.27 12.53 28.11
N GLY A 25 65.42 12.77 29.12
CA GLY A 25 65.17 14.14 29.60
C GLY A 25 63.80 14.47 30.21
N LEU A 26 62.89 13.52 30.48
CA LEU A 26 61.58 13.84 31.07
C LEU A 26 61.40 13.21 32.47
N PRO A 27 60.92 13.99 33.48
CA PRO A 27 60.86 13.55 34.86
C PRO A 27 59.82 12.45 35.10
N ALA A 28 60.17 11.51 35.98
CA ALA A 28 59.36 10.35 36.35
C ALA A 28 58.14 10.74 37.20
N GLY A 29 56.94 10.54 36.65
CA GLY A 29 55.65 10.62 37.36
C GLY A 29 55.10 9.22 37.65
N ASN A 30 54.77 8.98 38.92
CA ASN A 30 54.41 7.70 39.52
C ASN A 30 53.37 6.84 38.76
N VAL A 31 53.68 5.54 38.73
CA VAL A 31 52.82 4.45 38.26
C VAL A 31 51.64 4.22 39.22
N LYS A 32 50.42 4.17 38.68
CA LYS A 32 49.36 3.27 39.16
C LYS A 32 48.75 2.54 37.97
N THR A 33 48.89 1.22 37.98
CA THR A 33 48.32 0.27 37.02
C THR A 33 46.81 0.15 37.18
N SER A 34 46.05 0.26 36.08
CA SER A 34 44.90 -0.61 35.80
C SER A 34 44.31 -0.34 34.40
N SER A 35 43.89 -1.43 33.77
CA SER A 35 42.96 -1.56 32.63
C SER A 35 43.38 -0.98 31.26
N ARG A 36 43.54 -1.93 30.34
CA ARG A 36 43.62 -1.85 28.88
C ARG A 36 42.59 -0.85 28.30
N PRO A 37 42.93 -0.04 27.28
CA PRO A 37 41.95 0.78 26.58
C PRO A 37 40.95 -0.13 25.85
N GLU A 38 39.67 0.00 26.16
CA GLU A 38 38.60 -0.63 25.37
C GLU A 38 38.63 -0.06 23.95
N ASN A 39 38.70 -0.97 22.98
CA ASN A 39 38.73 -0.67 21.58
C ASN A 39 37.31 -0.28 21.13
N PRO A 40 37.06 0.93 20.61
CA PRO A 40 35.71 1.40 20.27
C PRO A 40 35.13 0.74 19.02
N PHE A 41 35.80 -0.29 18.48
CA PHE A 41 35.38 -1.07 17.31
C PHE A 41 35.23 -2.57 17.63
N GLU A 42 35.12 -2.96 18.91
CA GLU A 42 34.74 -4.34 19.26
C GLU A 42 33.31 -4.65 18.80
N ALA A 43 33.16 -5.73 18.04
CA ALA A 43 31.91 -6.23 17.52
C ALA A 43 31.07 -6.88 18.65
N GLY A 44 30.42 -6.03 19.45
CA GLY A 44 29.49 -6.43 20.50
C GLY A 44 28.54 -5.28 20.78
N ALA A 45 27.24 -5.55 20.61
CA ALA A 45 26.13 -4.60 20.68
C ALA A 45 26.07 -3.59 19.51
N PHE A 46 25.86 -4.09 18.30
CA PHE A 46 24.89 -3.40 17.44
C PHE A 46 23.56 -3.51 18.17
N ASP A 47 23.25 -2.51 18.98
CA ASP A 47 21.87 -2.23 19.33
C ASP A 47 21.15 -2.16 17.98
N VAL A 48 20.22 -3.08 17.77
CA VAL A 48 19.36 -3.04 16.60
C VAL A 48 18.68 -1.70 16.74
N VAL A 49 19.16 -0.71 15.98
CA VAL A 49 18.41 0.51 15.74
C VAL A 49 17.17 -0.02 15.04
N GLU A 50 16.12 -0.30 15.83
CA GLU A 50 14.77 -0.27 15.34
C GLU A 50 14.74 0.99 14.51
N ARG A 51 14.57 0.80 13.20
CA ARG A 51 14.21 1.90 12.32
C ARG A 51 12.94 2.43 12.93
N VAL A 52 13.08 3.47 13.75
CA VAL A 52 11.93 4.18 14.26
C VAL A 52 11.31 4.72 12.97
N ASP A 53 10.15 4.16 12.64
CA ASP A 53 9.21 4.62 11.61
C ASP A 53 8.78 6.06 11.97
N VAL A 54 9.71 7.01 12.01
CA VAL A 54 9.45 8.44 12.13
C VAL A 54 9.37 9.05 10.73
N GLU A 55 9.96 8.41 9.72
CA GLU A 55 9.79 8.83 8.33
C GLU A 55 8.36 8.69 7.84
N SER A 56 7.51 7.86 8.45
CA SER A 56 6.10 7.73 8.10
C SER A 56 5.23 8.91 8.57
N LYS A 57 5.72 9.80 9.44
CA LYS A 57 5.00 11.03 9.84
C LYS A 57 5.15 12.23 8.89
N LEU A 58 6.02 12.14 7.88
CA LEU A 58 6.21 13.19 6.88
C LEU A 58 5.34 13.01 5.63
N TRP A 59 4.67 11.87 5.50
CA TRP A 59 3.78 11.60 4.39
C TRP A 59 2.40 12.08 4.77
N LYS A 60 1.73 12.82 3.87
CA LYS A 60 0.32 13.16 4.05
C LYS A 60 -0.46 11.85 4.24
N ASP A 61 -1.28 11.77 5.29
CA ASP A 61 -2.13 10.61 5.58
C ASP A 61 -3.09 10.23 4.42
N ASN A 62 -3.21 11.09 3.40
CA ASN A 62 -4.07 10.90 2.24
C ASN A 62 -3.36 10.32 1.00
N LEU A 63 -2.07 9.98 1.09
CA LEU A 63 -1.36 9.29 0.01
C LEU A 63 -1.61 7.78 0.09
N ILE A 64 -2.32 7.25 -0.90
CA ILE A 64 -2.72 5.84 -0.95
C ILE A 64 -2.13 5.20 -2.20
N SER A 65 -1.41 4.08 -2.02
CA SER A 65 -0.99 3.22 -3.12
C SER A 65 -2.13 2.30 -3.53
N ILE A 66 -2.51 2.38 -4.81
CA ILE A 66 -3.52 1.51 -5.43
C ILE A 66 -2.91 0.79 -6.65
N PRO A 67 -3.45 -0.35 -7.10
CA PRO A 67 -2.91 -1.04 -8.26
C PRO A 67 -2.94 -0.19 -9.52
N MET A 68 -2.01 -0.45 -10.42
CA MET A 68 -1.93 0.27 -11.69
C MET A 68 -3.08 -0.10 -12.63
N ALA A 69 -3.46 -1.37 -12.62
CA ALA A 69 -4.59 -1.90 -13.38
C ALA A 69 -5.91 -1.52 -12.69
N ILE A 70 -6.91 -1.19 -13.50
CA ILE A 70 -8.26 -0.85 -13.05
C ILE A 70 -9.23 -1.73 -13.85
N GLU A 71 -10.10 -2.47 -13.16
CA GLU A 71 -11.21 -3.19 -13.79
C GLU A 71 -12.11 -2.15 -14.45
N LEU A 72 -12.18 -2.16 -15.78
CA LEU A 72 -12.86 -1.12 -16.55
C LEU A 72 -14.39 -1.27 -16.41
N PRO A 73 -15.11 -0.33 -15.77
CA PRO A 73 -16.56 -0.44 -15.64
C PRO A 73 -17.24 -0.30 -17.00
N ALA A 74 -18.42 -0.90 -17.14
CA ALA A 74 -19.21 -0.79 -18.37
C ALA A 74 -19.52 0.68 -18.70
N GLY A 75 -19.25 1.07 -19.94
CA GLY A 75 -19.46 2.45 -20.42
C GLY A 75 -18.20 3.32 -20.43
N TYR A 76 -17.08 2.86 -19.87
CA TYR A 76 -15.79 3.56 -19.98
C TYR A 76 -14.98 3.01 -21.16
N GLU A 77 -14.39 3.91 -21.96
CA GLU A 77 -13.65 3.54 -23.18
C GLU A 77 -12.23 3.05 -22.89
N SER A 78 -11.60 3.56 -21.83
CA SER A 78 -10.21 3.25 -21.49
C SER A 78 -9.90 3.53 -20.03
N ILE A 79 -8.81 2.94 -19.54
CA ILE A 79 -8.28 3.21 -18.18
C ILE A 79 -7.97 4.69 -18.01
N SER A 80 -7.41 5.35 -19.03
CA SER A 80 -7.13 6.79 -18.99
C SER A 80 -8.40 7.62 -18.77
N ARG A 81 -9.49 7.29 -19.46
CA ARG A 81 -10.80 7.94 -19.25
C ARG A 81 -11.36 7.68 -17.86
N MET A 82 -11.19 6.47 -17.34
CA MET A 82 -11.58 6.15 -15.97
C MET A 82 -10.79 7.00 -14.97
N ARG A 83 -9.47 7.11 -15.14
CA ARG A 83 -8.61 7.94 -14.27
C ARG A 83 -8.96 9.42 -14.33
N GLU A 84 -9.23 9.96 -15.51
CA GLU A 84 -9.71 11.35 -15.68
C GLU A 84 -11.04 11.56 -14.93
N SER A 85 -11.93 10.58 -14.98
CA SER A 85 -13.23 10.64 -14.31
C SER A 85 -13.08 10.54 -12.79
N MET A 86 -12.16 9.71 -12.30
CA MET A 86 -11.82 9.66 -10.87
C MET A 86 -11.25 10.99 -10.36
N VAL A 87 -10.37 11.66 -11.13
CA VAL A 87 -9.84 12.98 -10.78
C VAL A 87 -10.96 13.98 -10.56
N LYS A 88 -12.01 13.93 -11.40
CA LYS A 88 -13.17 14.81 -11.25
C LYS A 88 -14.07 14.37 -10.09
N ALA A 89 -14.57 13.15 -10.13
CA ALA A 89 -15.59 12.66 -9.21
C ALA A 89 -15.08 12.49 -7.77
N TRP A 90 -13.88 11.92 -7.60
CA TRP A 90 -13.28 11.67 -6.28
C TRP A 90 -12.26 12.73 -5.87
N ARG A 91 -11.93 13.69 -6.75
CA ARG A 91 -10.92 14.73 -6.50
C ARG A 91 -9.54 14.17 -6.17
N VAL A 92 -9.20 13.01 -6.74
CA VAL A 92 -7.88 12.40 -6.57
C VAL A 92 -6.84 13.08 -7.44
N LYS A 93 -5.57 12.99 -7.04
CA LYS A 93 -4.41 13.39 -7.86
C LYS A 93 -3.44 12.22 -7.99
N TRP A 94 -3.06 11.90 -9.22
CA TRP A 94 -2.04 10.90 -9.51
C TRP A 94 -0.66 11.51 -9.21
N VAL A 95 0.11 10.90 -8.31
CA VAL A 95 1.38 11.47 -7.82
C VAL A 95 2.57 10.78 -8.47
N ARG A 96 2.63 9.45 -8.36
CA ARG A 96 3.77 8.67 -8.86
C ARG A 96 3.31 7.31 -9.34
N GLU A 97 3.60 7.02 -10.60
CA GLU A 97 3.39 5.70 -11.19
C GLU A 97 4.61 4.81 -10.94
N GLY A 98 4.38 3.61 -10.40
CA GLY A 98 5.33 2.52 -10.30
C GLY A 98 5.06 1.45 -11.35
N LYS A 99 5.71 0.30 -11.20
CA LYS A 99 5.55 -0.83 -12.14
C LYS A 99 4.18 -1.50 -12.01
N SER A 100 3.71 -1.73 -10.79
CA SER A 100 2.46 -2.44 -10.47
C SER A 100 1.45 -1.61 -9.68
N GLU A 101 1.87 -0.46 -9.14
CA GLU A 101 1.03 0.41 -8.30
C GLU A 101 1.21 1.88 -8.67
N VAL A 102 0.25 2.72 -8.28
CA VAL A 102 0.32 4.17 -8.34
C VAL A 102 0.00 4.78 -6.99
N VAL A 103 0.87 5.69 -6.57
CA VAL A 103 0.65 6.55 -5.42
C VAL A 103 -0.30 7.65 -5.84
N THR A 104 -1.42 7.76 -5.15
CA THR A 104 -2.50 8.70 -5.44
C THR A 104 -2.81 9.51 -4.19
N GLU A 105 -2.90 10.83 -4.32
CA GLU A 105 -3.38 11.73 -3.26
C GLU A 105 -4.90 11.75 -3.32
N PHE A 106 -5.55 11.23 -2.28
CA PHE A 106 -6.99 11.30 -2.10
C PHE A 106 -7.40 12.53 -1.27
N PRO A 107 -8.69 12.91 -1.27
CA PRO A 107 -9.21 13.84 -0.27
C PRO A 107 -8.99 13.33 1.16
N GLU A 108 -9.02 14.25 2.11
CA GLU A 108 -8.87 13.92 3.52
C GLU A 108 -9.92 12.89 4.00
N GLY A 109 -9.48 11.97 4.85
CA GLY A 109 -10.33 10.92 5.45
C GLY A 109 -10.45 9.64 4.61
N TRP A 110 -10.00 9.64 3.36
CA TRP A 110 -9.90 8.41 2.58
C TRP A 110 -8.82 7.49 3.14
N THR A 111 -9.10 6.18 3.15
CA THR A 111 -8.18 5.18 3.70
C THR A 111 -8.21 3.89 2.91
N ALA A 112 -7.07 3.19 2.84
CA ALA A 112 -7.01 1.81 2.38
C ALA A 112 -6.87 0.88 3.59
N VAL A 113 -7.90 0.07 3.84
CA VAL A 113 -7.97 -0.80 5.00
C VAL A 113 -7.78 -2.25 4.56
N ARG A 114 -6.81 -2.92 5.16
CA ARG A 114 -6.61 -4.37 4.97
C ARG A 114 -7.43 -5.14 6.00
N PRO A 115 -8.52 -5.85 5.61
CA PRO A 115 -9.26 -6.70 6.53
C PRO A 115 -8.47 -7.95 6.89
N LYS A 116 -8.90 -8.65 7.96
CA LYS A 116 -8.31 -9.93 8.40
C LYS A 116 -8.33 -11.01 7.31
N SER A 117 -9.35 -10.96 6.46
CA SER A 117 -9.53 -11.84 5.31
C SER A 117 -10.23 -11.05 4.21
N GLY A 118 -9.83 -11.26 2.96
CA GLY A 118 -10.39 -10.60 1.79
C GLY A 118 -9.52 -9.49 1.19
N PRO A 119 -10.04 -8.80 0.15
CA PRO A 119 -9.31 -7.74 -0.55
C PRO A 119 -9.09 -6.52 0.33
N ILE A 120 -8.16 -5.66 -0.06
CA ILE A 120 -8.00 -4.33 0.55
C ILE A 120 -9.21 -3.48 0.15
N GLU A 121 -9.76 -2.78 1.13
CA GLU A 121 -10.92 -1.91 0.98
C GLU A 121 -10.47 -0.46 0.91
N LEU A 122 -10.77 0.22 -0.20
CA LEU A 122 -10.64 1.66 -0.30
C LEU A 122 -11.92 2.31 0.21
N ARG A 123 -11.82 3.03 1.32
CA ARG A 123 -12.94 3.68 2.01
C ARG A 123 -12.85 5.19 1.87
N ASP A 124 -13.99 5.82 1.63
CA ASP A 124 -14.07 7.29 1.66
C ASP A 124 -14.08 7.84 3.10
N ALA A 125 -14.14 9.17 3.23
CA ALA A 125 -14.14 9.86 4.52
C ALA A 125 -15.31 9.48 5.45
N SER A 126 -16.41 8.93 4.90
CA SER A 126 -17.53 8.42 5.68
C SER A 126 -17.37 6.95 6.09
N GLY A 127 -16.26 6.32 5.69
CA GLY A 127 -15.96 4.91 5.94
C GLY A 127 -16.65 3.95 4.96
N VAL A 128 -17.30 4.46 3.91
CA VAL A 128 -17.99 3.65 2.90
C VAL A 128 -16.97 3.09 1.92
N VAL A 129 -17.06 1.79 1.63
CA VAL A 129 -16.17 1.12 0.67
C VAL A 129 -16.53 1.54 -0.76
N ARG A 130 -15.58 2.19 -1.44
CA ARG A 130 -15.71 2.72 -2.81
C ARG A 130 -14.98 1.88 -3.85
N ALA A 131 -13.94 1.15 -3.44
CA ALA A 131 -13.24 0.21 -4.31
C ALA A 131 -12.62 -0.94 -3.50
N LEU A 132 -12.28 -2.02 -4.21
CA LEU A 132 -11.59 -3.20 -3.68
C LEU A 132 -10.38 -3.52 -4.56
N TYR A 133 -9.33 -4.06 -3.97
CA TYR A 133 -8.20 -4.62 -4.74
C TYR A 133 -7.49 -5.76 -4.02
N GLY A 134 -6.87 -6.63 -4.82
CA GLY A 134 -6.12 -7.80 -4.35
C GLY A 134 -4.74 -7.46 -3.79
N TRP A 135 -3.99 -8.50 -3.41
CA TRP A 135 -2.64 -8.38 -2.85
C TRP A 135 -1.53 -8.73 -3.84
N ALA A 136 -1.90 -9.32 -4.97
CA ALA A 136 -0.95 -9.75 -5.98
C ALA A 136 -0.41 -8.56 -6.78
N GLU A 137 0.76 -8.71 -7.39
CA GLU A 137 1.37 -7.65 -8.21
C GLU A 137 0.54 -7.30 -9.45
N ASP A 138 -0.27 -8.25 -9.92
CA ASP A 138 -1.22 -8.12 -11.03
C ASP A 138 -2.64 -7.83 -10.54
N ALA A 139 -2.81 -7.41 -9.28
CA ALA A 139 -4.12 -7.04 -8.77
C ALA A 139 -4.72 -5.87 -9.58
N GLU A 140 -6.04 -5.91 -9.73
CA GLU A 140 -6.80 -4.83 -10.35
C GLU A 140 -7.59 -4.06 -9.30
N LEU A 141 -7.68 -2.74 -9.47
CA LEU A 141 -8.59 -1.90 -8.72
C LEU A 141 -10.01 -2.07 -9.26
N ARG A 142 -10.91 -2.60 -8.45
CA ARG A 142 -12.33 -2.72 -8.75
C ARG A 142 -13.12 -1.63 -8.08
N ILE A 143 -13.68 -0.72 -8.86
CA ILE A 143 -14.46 0.41 -8.37
C ILE A 143 -15.92 -0.01 -8.22
N LEU A 144 -16.52 0.24 -7.06
CA LEU A 144 -17.84 -0.27 -6.71
C LEU A 144 -18.94 0.77 -6.99
N PRO A 145 -20.05 0.36 -7.63
CA PRO A 145 -21.22 1.21 -7.77
C PRO A 145 -21.99 1.38 -6.46
N ARG A 146 -22.75 2.49 -6.37
CA ARG A 146 -23.59 2.78 -5.20
C ARG A 146 -24.66 1.73 -4.98
N TYR A 147 -25.37 1.37 -6.05
CA TYR A 147 -26.46 0.41 -6.01
C TYR A 147 -26.03 -0.88 -6.67
N GLN A 148 -26.11 -1.98 -5.95
CA GLN A 148 -25.69 -3.28 -6.47
C GLN A 148 -26.68 -4.38 -6.06
N LEU A 149 -26.88 -5.32 -7.00
CA LEU A 149 -27.50 -6.60 -6.75
C LEU A 149 -26.46 -7.54 -6.11
N GLU A 150 -26.72 -7.95 -4.87
CA GLU A 150 -25.83 -8.79 -4.07
C GLU A 150 -26.49 -10.14 -3.78
N SER A 151 -25.66 -11.19 -3.69
CA SER A 151 -26.09 -12.49 -3.18
C SER A 151 -25.91 -12.55 -1.67
N GLN A 152 -26.92 -13.06 -0.97
CA GLN A 152 -26.89 -13.35 0.45
C GLN A 152 -27.00 -14.85 0.66
N THR A 153 -26.22 -15.42 1.57
CA THR A 153 -26.32 -16.84 1.93
C THR A 153 -26.91 -17.00 3.33
N ASN A 154 -27.69 -18.06 3.51
CA ASN A 154 -28.15 -18.51 4.83
C ASN A 154 -27.29 -19.69 5.25
N SER A 155 -26.44 -19.47 6.26
CA SER A 155 -25.51 -20.48 6.76
C SER A 155 -26.18 -21.72 7.33
N SER A 156 -27.44 -21.63 7.78
CA SER A 156 -28.16 -22.74 8.40
C SER A 156 -28.84 -23.65 7.37
N SER A 157 -29.31 -23.10 6.23
CA SER A 157 -29.97 -23.88 5.18
C SER A 157 -29.09 -24.17 3.97
N GLY A 158 -27.97 -23.46 3.82
CA GLY A 158 -27.13 -23.50 2.62
C GLY A 158 -27.77 -22.85 1.39
N LEU A 159 -28.96 -22.26 1.53
CA LEU A 159 -29.66 -21.56 0.45
C LEU A 159 -29.18 -20.12 0.32
N GLY A 160 -29.17 -19.61 -0.91
CA GLY A 160 -28.92 -18.22 -1.23
C GLY A 160 -30.18 -17.43 -1.55
N SER A 161 -30.11 -16.12 -1.39
CA SER A 161 -31.10 -15.15 -1.82
C SER A 161 -30.39 -13.98 -2.49
N LEU A 162 -31.16 -13.08 -3.09
CA LEU A 162 -30.67 -11.87 -3.72
C LEU A 162 -31.27 -10.63 -3.09
N LEU A 163 -30.51 -9.55 -3.04
CA LEU A 163 -30.98 -8.25 -2.57
C LEU A 163 -30.34 -7.12 -3.36
N VAL A 164 -31.04 -5.99 -3.47
CA VAL A 164 -30.48 -4.74 -3.95
C VAL A 164 -30.13 -3.88 -2.74
N ARG A 165 -28.89 -3.43 -2.66
CA ARG A 165 -28.37 -2.63 -1.54
C ARG A 165 -27.93 -1.25 -2.01
N ASP A 166 -28.25 -0.23 -1.21
CA ASP A 166 -27.57 1.06 -1.25
C ASP A 166 -26.30 0.98 -0.39
N ARG A 167 -25.12 1.10 -1.01
CA ARG A 167 -23.83 1.03 -0.31
C ARG A 167 -23.58 2.20 0.61
N MET A 168 -24.21 3.35 0.38
CA MET A 168 -23.96 4.55 1.17
C MET A 168 -24.41 4.39 2.63
N ASN A 169 -25.55 3.74 2.85
CA ASN A 169 -26.17 3.59 4.16
C ASN A 169 -26.43 2.12 4.55
N GLY A 170 -26.09 1.16 3.67
CA GLY A 170 -26.32 -0.27 3.89
C GLY A 170 -27.78 -0.70 3.76
N GLN A 171 -28.69 0.20 3.34
CA GLN A 171 -30.11 -0.08 3.26
C GLN A 171 -30.40 -1.11 2.16
N ILE A 172 -31.26 -2.07 2.47
CA ILE A 172 -31.79 -3.01 1.48
C ILE A 172 -33.01 -2.36 0.84
N LEU A 173 -32.93 -2.10 -0.47
CA LEU A 173 -33.97 -1.41 -1.23
C LEU A 173 -35.04 -2.38 -1.74
N GLU A 174 -34.62 -3.58 -2.16
CA GLU A 174 -35.48 -4.62 -2.70
C GLU A 174 -34.83 -5.98 -2.41
N ARG A 175 -35.62 -7.05 -2.26
CA ARG A 175 -35.10 -8.40 -2.02
C ARG A 175 -35.90 -9.49 -2.72
N SER A 176 -35.24 -10.61 -2.95
CA SER A 176 -35.88 -11.86 -3.33
C SER A 176 -36.67 -12.41 -2.14
N SER A 177 -37.89 -12.86 -2.39
CA SER A 177 -38.65 -13.69 -1.43
C SER A 177 -38.27 -15.16 -1.52
N ILE A 178 -37.53 -15.55 -2.56
CA ILE A 178 -37.08 -16.91 -2.83
C ILE A 178 -35.70 -17.12 -2.18
N TRP A 179 -35.58 -18.26 -1.50
CA TRP A 179 -34.30 -18.85 -1.09
C TRP A 179 -34.04 -20.06 -1.99
N SER A 180 -32.94 -20.04 -2.73
CA SER A 180 -32.62 -21.03 -3.76
C SER A 180 -31.19 -21.58 -3.59
N ALA A 181 -30.98 -22.82 -4.03
CA ALA A 181 -29.63 -23.35 -4.18
C ALA A 181 -28.87 -22.70 -5.36
N GLN A 182 -29.60 -22.12 -6.32
CA GLN A 182 -29.02 -21.33 -7.41
C GLN A 182 -28.73 -19.91 -6.92
N THR A 183 -27.52 -19.41 -7.18
CA THR A 183 -27.05 -18.09 -6.71
C THR A 183 -26.56 -17.22 -7.87
N GLY A 184 -26.31 -15.95 -7.58
CA GLY A 184 -25.82 -14.99 -8.56
C GLY A 184 -26.78 -14.85 -9.76
N THR A 185 -26.22 -14.82 -10.97
CA THR A 185 -26.96 -14.66 -12.23
C THR A 185 -27.91 -15.81 -12.53
N ASN A 186 -27.72 -16.98 -11.92
CA ASN A 186 -28.56 -18.16 -12.12
C ASN A 186 -29.75 -18.22 -11.16
N HIS A 187 -29.84 -17.30 -10.20
CA HIS A 187 -30.94 -17.26 -9.25
C HIS A 187 -32.26 -16.89 -9.96
N PRO A 188 -33.41 -17.52 -9.63
CA PRO A 188 -34.70 -17.30 -10.32
C PRO A 188 -35.15 -15.83 -10.32
N ASP A 189 -34.91 -15.10 -9.23
CA ASP A 189 -35.23 -13.66 -9.11
C ASP A 189 -34.16 -12.72 -9.72
N TRP A 190 -33.07 -13.23 -10.32
CA TRP A 190 -32.00 -12.37 -10.85
C TRP A 190 -32.53 -11.38 -11.88
N THR A 191 -33.28 -11.86 -12.86
CA THR A 191 -33.84 -11.01 -13.93
C THR A 191 -34.80 -9.97 -13.37
N ARG A 192 -35.69 -10.36 -12.45
CA ARG A 192 -36.66 -9.45 -11.82
C ARG A 192 -35.94 -8.31 -11.10
N LEU A 193 -34.97 -8.63 -10.25
CA LEU A 193 -34.22 -7.64 -9.47
C LEU A 193 -33.31 -6.77 -10.34
N SER A 194 -32.71 -7.35 -11.38
CA SER A 194 -31.90 -6.59 -12.35
C SER A 194 -32.75 -5.57 -13.12
N VAL A 195 -33.95 -5.96 -13.55
CA VAL A 195 -34.91 -5.07 -14.22
C VAL A 195 -35.38 -3.97 -13.27
N TRP A 196 -35.71 -4.33 -12.02
CA TRP A 196 -36.10 -3.36 -10.99
C TRP A 196 -34.99 -2.32 -10.74
N LEU A 197 -33.74 -2.78 -10.59
CA LEU A 197 -32.58 -1.93 -10.35
C LEU A 197 -32.34 -0.98 -11.53
N LYS A 198 -32.43 -1.48 -12.76
CA LYS A 198 -32.28 -0.67 -13.97
C LYS A 198 -33.41 0.36 -14.14
N ALA A 199 -34.64 0.03 -13.72
CA ALA A 199 -35.77 0.95 -13.81
C ALA A 199 -35.65 2.12 -12.81
N HIS A 200 -35.22 1.85 -11.57
CA HIS A 200 -35.10 2.87 -10.52
C HIS A 200 -33.77 3.64 -10.58
N TYR A 201 -32.70 2.96 -11.01
CA TYR A 201 -31.35 3.53 -11.11
C TYR A 201 -30.71 3.17 -12.45
N PRO A 202 -31.11 3.84 -13.55
CA PRO A 202 -30.65 3.49 -14.91
C PRO A 202 -29.13 3.51 -15.10
N GLN A 203 -28.42 4.37 -14.36
CA GLN A 203 -26.97 4.54 -14.45
C GLN A 203 -26.21 3.75 -13.37
N HIS A 204 -26.82 2.75 -12.72
CA HIS A 204 -26.22 2.10 -11.54
C HIS A 204 -24.93 1.33 -11.85
N HIS A 205 -24.67 1.02 -13.11
CA HIS A 205 -23.42 0.40 -13.54
C HIS A 205 -22.22 1.35 -13.49
N ASP A 206 -22.45 2.67 -13.54
CA ASP A 206 -21.36 3.64 -13.45
C ASP A 206 -21.01 3.88 -11.97
N PRO A 207 -19.79 3.53 -11.54
CA PRO A 207 -19.43 3.58 -10.14
C PRO A 207 -19.24 5.01 -9.58
N LEU A 208 -19.22 6.01 -10.46
CA LEU A 208 -19.11 7.42 -10.08
C LEU A 208 -20.46 8.14 -10.05
N ARG A 209 -21.56 7.46 -10.40
CA ARG A 209 -22.92 8.03 -10.40
C ARG A 209 -23.67 7.73 -9.11
N TYR A 210 -24.67 8.56 -8.84
CA TYR A 210 -25.54 8.51 -7.67
C TYR A 210 -24.87 8.74 -6.33
N TRP A 211 -23.56 8.90 -6.27
CA TRP A 211 -22.86 9.30 -5.06
C TRP A 211 -22.93 10.83 -4.94
N GLU A 212 -23.48 11.35 -3.85
CA GLU A 212 -23.76 12.78 -3.71
C GLU A 212 -22.49 13.65 -3.85
N ASP A 213 -21.39 13.18 -3.28
CA ASP A 213 -20.07 13.81 -3.40
C ASP A 213 -19.59 13.83 -4.86
N CYS A 214 -19.70 12.71 -5.57
CA CYS A 214 -19.28 12.60 -6.96
C CYS A 214 -20.13 13.49 -7.87
N GLU A 215 -21.46 13.47 -7.73
CA GLU A 215 -22.37 14.30 -8.53
C GLU A 215 -22.05 15.79 -8.34
N ARG A 216 -21.81 16.20 -7.08
CA ARG A 216 -21.42 17.58 -6.76
C ARG A 216 -20.08 17.95 -7.38
N ASN A 217 -19.12 17.03 -7.39
CA ASN A 217 -17.78 17.27 -7.94
C ASN A 217 -17.72 17.27 -9.46
N ILE A 218 -18.65 16.60 -10.14
CA ILE A 218 -18.72 16.58 -11.61
C ILE A 218 -19.41 17.84 -12.14
N LEU A 219 -20.40 18.36 -11.40
CA LEU A 219 -21.20 19.53 -11.81
C LEU A 219 -20.57 20.88 -11.44
N GLY A 220 -19.74 20.93 -10.39
CA GLY A 220 -19.07 22.14 -9.92
C GLY A 220 -17.62 22.23 -10.39
#